data_AF-V6HUZ7-F1
#
_entry.id   AF-V6HUZ7-F1
#
_cell.length_a   1.000
_cell.length_b   1.000
_cell.length_c   1.000
_cell.angle_alpha   90.00
_cell.angle_beta   90.00
_cell.angle_gamma   90.00
#
_symmetry.space_group_name_H-M   'P 1'
#
loop_
_entity.id
_entity.type
_entity.pdbx_description
1 polymer ?
#
loop_
_entity_poly.entity_id
_entity_poly.type
_entity_poly.pdbx_seq_one_letter_code
_entity_poly.pdbx_strand_id
1 'polypeptide(L)'
;MYFYHPDHLGSVTMITDGVGNPASGPEPGVSYVSYEPYGAINRNDSYGPDIFRYKFTGQIEDKDTGLYYYKSRYYEPKLGRFLQNPTMR
;
A
#
# COMPACT_ATOMS: atom_id res chain seq x y z
N MET A 1 15.93 -6.38 10.11
CA MET A 1 15.92 -5.21 9.21
C MET A 1 15.02 -5.56 8.03
N TYR A 2 14.15 -4.64 7.61
CA TYR A 2 13.35 -4.81 6.39
C TYR A 2 13.71 -3.70 5.41
N PHE A 3 13.74 -4.02 4.12
CA PHE A 3 13.96 -3.06 3.04
C PHE A 3 12.69 -2.95 2.20
N TYR A 4 12.28 -1.71 1.94
CA TYR A 4 11.09 -1.40 1.16
C TYR A 4 11.49 -1.13 -0.28
N HIS A 5 10.70 -1.65 -1.23
CA HIS A 5 10.91 -1.46 -2.67
C HIS A 5 9.79 -0.58 -3.24
N PRO A 6 9.92 0.76 -3.13
CA PRO A 6 8.95 1.69 -3.70
C PRO A 6 9.10 1.86 -5.21
N ASP A 7 7.99 2.11 -5.90
CA ASP A 7 7.98 2.61 -7.28
C ASP A 7 8.33 4.11 -7.36
N HIS A 8 8.24 4.69 -8.57
CA HIS A 8 8.56 6.10 -8.81
C HIS A 8 7.64 7.11 -8.07
N LEU A 9 6.46 6.68 -7.61
CA LEU A 9 5.53 7.49 -6.80
C LEU A 9 5.70 7.23 -5.30
N GLY A 10 6.57 6.30 -4.91
CA GLY A 10 6.73 5.88 -3.53
C GLY A 10 5.80 4.75 -3.10
N SER A 11 5.07 4.11 -4.03
CA SER A 11 4.19 2.98 -3.69
C SER A 11 5.00 1.72 -3.45
N VAL A 12 4.83 1.09 -2.29
CA VAL A 12 5.56 -0.14 -1.94
C VAL A 12 4.84 -1.35 -2.51
N THR A 13 5.51 -2.12 -3.38
CA THR A 13 4.96 -3.36 -3.95
C THR A 13 5.46 -4.61 -3.25
N MET A 14 6.67 -4.56 -2.68
CA MET A 14 7.27 -5.67 -1.94
C MET A 14 8.25 -5.17 -0.88
N ILE A 15 8.58 -6.04 0.08
CA ILE A 15 9.63 -5.81 1.06
C ILE A 15 10.55 -7.04 1.16
N THR A 16 11.82 -6.83 1.49
CA THR A 16 12.82 -7.90 1.67
C THR A 16 13.42 -7.89 3.07
N ASP A 17 13.92 -9.03 3.54
CA ASP A 17 14.63 -9.18 4.81
C ASP A 17 16.06 -8.62 4.75
N GLY A 18 16.78 -8.75 5.88
CA GLY A 18 18.16 -8.30 6.06
C GLY A 18 19.19 -8.93 5.11
N VAL A 19 18.83 -10.03 4.46
CA VAL A 19 19.70 -10.85 3.60
C VAL A 19 19.27 -10.73 2.12
N GLY A 20 18.19 -9.98 1.85
CA GLY A 20 17.67 -9.74 0.50
C GLY A 20 16.62 -10.73 0.04
N ASN A 21 16.16 -11.64 0.90
CA ASN A 21 15.05 -12.53 0.54
C ASN A 21 13.71 -11.77 0.63
N PRO A 22 12.73 -12.08 -0.23
CA PRO A 22 11.40 -11.51 -0.08
C PRO A 22 10.83 -11.83 1.30
N ALA A 23 10.34 -10.81 2.01
CA ALA A 23 9.88 -11.01 3.37
C ALA A 23 8.56 -11.79 3.37
N SER A 24 8.49 -12.76 4.28
CA SER A 24 7.26 -13.45 4.65
C SER A 24 6.81 -12.96 6.03
N GLY A 25 5.51 -12.99 6.26
CA GLY A 25 4.89 -12.64 7.53
C GLY A 25 4.86 -13.80 8.52
N PRO A 26 4.03 -13.68 9.57
CA PRO A 26 3.68 -14.83 10.40
C PRO A 26 2.96 -15.93 9.61
N GLU A 27 2.32 -15.57 8.49
CA GLU A 27 1.74 -16.52 7.54
C GLU A 27 2.75 -16.86 6.43
N PRO A 28 2.78 -18.11 5.94
CA PRO A 28 3.68 -18.53 4.88
C PRO A 28 3.35 -17.81 3.56
N GLY A 29 4.40 -17.39 2.85
CA GLY A 29 4.31 -16.78 1.52
C GLY A 29 4.99 -15.42 1.41
N VAL A 30 5.41 -15.08 0.19
CA VAL A 30 6.06 -13.81 -0.13
C VAL A 30 5.00 -12.72 -0.25
N SER A 31 5.15 -11.63 0.51
CA SER A 31 4.25 -10.48 0.42
C SER A 31 4.48 -9.68 -0.86
N TYR A 32 3.43 -9.56 -1.68
CA TYR A 32 3.42 -8.73 -2.87
C TYR A 32 2.07 -8.03 -3.04
N VAL A 33 2.12 -6.73 -3.34
CA VAL A 33 0.95 -5.89 -3.60
C VAL A 33 1.06 -5.25 -4.96
N SER A 34 0.02 -5.45 -5.76
CA SER A 34 -0.18 -4.84 -7.07
C SER A 34 -1.24 -3.75 -6.98
N TYR A 35 -0.99 -2.61 -7.62
CA TYR A 35 -1.89 -1.46 -7.60
C TYR A 35 -2.46 -1.18 -9.00
N GLU A 36 -3.74 -0.87 -9.05
CA GLU A 36 -4.36 -0.18 -10.18
C GLU A 36 -3.84 1.27 -10.28
N PRO A 37 -4.03 1.98 -11.42
CA PRO A 37 -3.44 3.30 -11.64
C PRO A 37 -3.75 4.36 -10.57
N TYR A 38 -4.91 4.24 -9.91
CA TYR A 38 -5.35 5.16 -8.84
C TYR A 38 -5.09 4.62 -7.43
N GLY A 39 -4.34 3.52 -7.29
CA GLY A 39 -3.90 2.98 -6.01
C GLY A 39 -4.78 1.90 -5.40
N ALA A 40 -5.83 1.46 -6.10
CA ALA A 40 -6.67 0.37 -5.62
C ALA A 40 -5.85 -0.93 -5.70
N ILE A 41 -5.86 -1.73 -4.63
CA ILE A 41 -5.10 -2.97 -4.61
C ILE A 41 -5.78 -3.98 -5.55
N ASN A 42 -5.06 -4.43 -6.56
CA ASN A 42 -5.50 -5.50 -7.42
C ASN A 42 -5.31 -6.84 -6.69
N ARG A 43 -6.38 -7.30 -6.03
CA ARG A 43 -6.38 -8.54 -5.23
C ARG A 43 -6.29 -9.82 -6.06
N ASN A 44 -6.46 -9.74 -7.38
CA ASN A 44 -6.24 -10.90 -8.26
C ASN A 44 -4.76 -11.10 -8.59
N ASP A 45 -3.94 -10.05 -8.45
CA ASP A 45 -2.50 -10.06 -8.76
C ASP A 45 -1.62 -9.89 -7.50
N SER A 46 -2.22 -9.52 -6.37
CA SER A 46 -1.56 -9.44 -5.06
C SER A 46 -1.62 -10.79 -4.34
N TYR A 47 -0.57 -11.15 -3.60
CA TYR A 47 -0.49 -12.43 -2.91
C TYR A 47 0.39 -12.37 -1.66
N GLY A 48 0.28 -13.42 -0.85
CA GLY A 48 1.00 -13.55 0.41
C GLY A 48 0.44 -12.67 1.53
N PRO A 49 1.12 -12.65 2.68
CA PRO A 49 0.66 -11.94 3.86
C PRO A 49 0.78 -10.43 3.71
N ASP A 50 -0.14 -9.68 4.32
CA ASP A 50 -0.11 -8.22 4.31
C ASP A 50 0.71 -7.66 5.48
N ILE A 51 2.02 -7.59 5.29
CA ILE A 51 3.02 -7.38 6.35
C ILE A 51 3.58 -5.95 6.42
N PHE A 52 3.16 -5.05 5.53
CA PHE A 52 3.65 -3.68 5.52
C PHE A 52 2.52 -2.64 5.52
N ARG A 53 2.74 -1.57 6.29
CA ARG A 53 1.74 -0.54 6.55
C ARG A 53 1.67 0.54 5.47
N TYR A 54 2.81 0.94 4.93
CA TYR A 54 2.93 1.97 3.90
C TYR A 54 2.78 1.34 2.53
N LYS A 55 1.82 1.84 1.75
CA LYS A 55 1.36 1.25 0.50
C LYS A 55 1.40 2.29 -0.61
N PHE A 56 0.28 2.56 -1.28
CA PHE A 56 0.21 3.49 -2.41
C PHE A 56 0.75 4.90 -2.05
N THR A 57 1.70 5.40 -2.83
CA THR A 57 2.38 6.70 -2.63
C THR A 57 2.90 6.92 -1.19
N GLY A 58 3.30 5.84 -0.52
CA GLY A 58 3.78 5.87 0.86
C GLY A 58 2.72 6.23 1.90
N GLN A 59 1.41 6.13 1.58
CA GLN A 59 0.35 6.33 2.56
C GLN A 59 -0.07 5.03 3.23
N ILE A 60 -0.73 5.17 4.38
CA ILE A 60 -1.24 4.05 5.15
C ILE A 60 -2.63 3.70 4.65
N GLU A 61 -2.82 2.45 4.23
CA GLU A 61 -4.16 1.91 3.96
C GLU A 61 -4.85 1.56 5.28
N ASP A 62 -6.09 2.01 5.43
CA ASP A 62 -7.03 1.49 6.40
C ASP A 62 -7.66 0.21 5.85
N LYS A 63 -7.36 -0.95 6.44
CA LYS A 63 -7.72 -2.26 5.87
C LYS A 63 -9.23 -2.53 5.88
N ASP A 64 -9.96 -1.97 6.85
CA ASP A 64 -11.41 -2.14 6.97
C ASP A 64 -12.15 -1.42 5.84
N THR A 65 -11.66 -0.24 5.45
CA THR A 65 -12.31 0.61 4.44
C THR A 65 -11.67 0.56 3.06
N GLY A 66 -10.38 0.22 2.97
CA GLY A 66 -9.56 0.32 1.76
C GLY A 66 -9.14 1.76 1.41
N LEU A 67 -9.34 2.71 2.34
CA LEU A 67 -8.99 4.12 2.15
C LEU A 67 -7.53 4.39 2.52
N TYR A 68 -6.90 5.34 1.83
CA TYR A 68 -5.57 5.80 2.19
C TYR A 68 -5.64 7.05 3.06
N TYR A 69 -4.94 7.03 4.20
CA TYR A 69 -4.85 8.17 5.10
C TYR A 69 -3.72 9.14 4.68
N TYR A 70 -4.10 10.28 4.11
CA TYR A 70 -3.21 11.40 3.75
C TYR A 70 -3.25 12.49 4.81
N LYS A 71 -3.05 12.12 6.07
CA LYS A 71 -3.05 13.02 7.24
C LYS A 71 -4.40 13.68 7.49
N SER A 72 -4.76 14.75 6.78
CA SER A 72 -6.05 15.43 7.03
C SER A 72 -7.19 14.90 6.17
N ARG A 73 -6.90 14.04 5.20
CA ARG A 73 -7.88 13.53 4.23
C ARG A 73 -7.75 12.04 4.03
N TYR A 74 -8.87 11.40 3.70
CA TYR A 74 -8.96 10.03 3.24
C TYR A 74 -9.13 10.03 1.72
N TYR A 75 -8.30 9.25 1.05
CA TYR A 75 -8.32 9.06 -0.39
C TYR A 75 -8.97 7.71 -0.70
N GLU A 76 -9.98 7.74 -1.57
CA GLU A 76 -10.70 6.57 -2.09
C GLU A 76 -10.05 6.12 -3.40
N PRO A 77 -9.25 5.04 -3.37
CA PRO A 77 -8.46 4.66 -4.52
C PRO A 77 -9.28 4.08 -5.68
N LYS A 78 -10.46 3.52 -5.39
CA LYS A 78 -11.38 3.03 -6.43
C LYS A 78 -12.00 4.16 -7.24
N LEU A 79 -12.21 5.32 -6.61
CA LEU A 79 -12.78 6.51 -7.26
C LEU A 79 -11.70 7.49 -7.74
N GLY A 80 -10.43 7.28 -7.36
CA GLY A 80 -9.33 8.15 -7.69
C GLY A 80 -9.43 9.56 -7.07
N ARG A 81 -10.04 9.71 -5.89
CA ARG A 81 -10.29 11.04 -5.28
C ARG A 81 -10.29 11.04 -3.77
N PHE A 82 -10.11 12.22 -3.18
CA PHE A 82 -10.34 12.44 -1.75
C PHE A 82 -11.84 12.47 -1.42
N LEU A 83 -12.19 11.94 -0.26
CA LEU A 83 -13.57 11.98 0.26
C LEU A 83 -13.92 13.35 0.84
N GLN A 84 -12.93 14.04 1.40
CA GLN A 84 -13.10 15.39 1.93
C GLN A 84 -12.95 16.42 0.82
N ASN A 85 -13.81 17.43 0.89
CA ASN A 85 -13.70 18.63 0.06
C ASN A 85 -12.31 19.28 0.27
N PRO A 86 -11.76 19.93 -0.78
CA PRO A 86 -10.55 20.71 -0.62
C PRO A 86 -10.79 21.77 0.45
N THR A 87 -9.97 21.77 1.50
CA THR A 87 -9.96 22.88 2.46
C THR A 87 -9.47 24.11 1.72
N MET A 88 -10.37 25.06 1.47
CA MET A 88 -9.96 26.40 1.03
C MET A 88 -9.18 27.02 2.18
N ARG A 89 -7.91 27.37 1.94
CA ARG A 89 -7.09 28.13 2.87
C ARG A 89 -7.40 29.61 2.74
#